data_AF-A0A7X8EA68-F1
#
_entry.id   AF-A0A7X8EA68-F1
#
_cell.length_a   1.000
_cell.length_b   1.000
_cell.length_c   1.000
_cell.angle_alpha   90.00
_cell.angle_beta   90.00
_cell.angle_gamma   90.00
#
_symmetry.space_group_name_H-M   'P 1'
#
loop_
_entity.id
_entity.type
_entity.pdbx_description
1 polymer ?
#
loop_
_entity_poly.entity_id
_entity_poly.type
_entity_poly.pdbx_seq_one_letter_code
_entity_poly.pdbx_strand_id
1 'polypeptide(L)'
;MDKKEIDGNSKIEQLKQYRAKNAGGKMTTDAGLKISNDRWSLRAGKRGPRLLQDIHFYKKQTHLNRERIPEKVVHARGFGIHGVFKCTKSMKEYTKAGFLQEPGIETPVFVRFSNFIGNKGSKDTAIDVRGFATKFYTQEGNYDNLALQFPVFVLTDAMKFADFVHAAKQNPVTDVPQATIAHDNAWDYIANNQETAHFIMWLMSGRGRPRSWRMMEGYPINAFRFVNDEGKSTFVRFVWKPLLGVHSLDLEEANIIGGVDPDYHRNDLI
;
A
#
# COMPACT_ATOMS: atom_id res chain seq x y z
N MET A 1 -29.93 4.67 -19.23
CA MET A 1 -28.68 3.92 -19.06
C MET A 1 -28.80 3.17 -17.75
N ASP A 2 -28.98 1.85 -17.80
CA ASP A 2 -29.06 1.05 -16.59
C ASP A 2 -27.75 1.15 -15.82
N LYS A 3 -27.80 1.73 -14.61
CA LYS A 3 -26.65 1.76 -13.71
C LYS A 3 -26.33 0.30 -13.38
N LYS A 4 -25.18 -0.18 -13.85
CA LYS A 4 -24.71 -1.53 -13.55
C LYS A 4 -24.68 -1.71 -12.04
N GLU A 5 -25.44 -2.69 -11.54
CA GLU A 5 -25.53 -2.98 -10.12
C GLU A 5 -24.13 -3.40 -9.63
N ILE A 6 -23.55 -2.64 -8.71
CA ILE A 6 -22.26 -2.97 -8.08
C ILE A 6 -22.56 -3.64 -6.75
N ASP A 7 -22.10 -4.87 -6.62
CA ASP A 7 -22.13 -5.70 -5.41
C ASP A 7 -20.70 -5.95 -4.89
N GLY A 8 -20.56 -6.66 -3.77
CA GLY A 8 -19.26 -6.97 -3.15
C GLY A 8 -18.27 -7.75 -4.03
N ASN A 9 -18.74 -8.47 -5.04
CA ASN A 9 -17.91 -9.30 -5.92
C ASN A 9 -17.57 -8.65 -7.26
N SER A 10 -18.25 -7.57 -7.62
CA SER A 10 -18.15 -6.91 -8.93
C SER A 10 -16.71 -6.61 -9.36
N LYS A 11 -15.83 -6.21 -8.43
CA LYS A 11 -14.42 -5.96 -8.75
C LYS A 11 -13.66 -7.25 -9.06
N ILE A 12 -13.90 -8.32 -8.32
CA ILE A 12 -13.25 -9.62 -8.55
C ILE A 12 -13.69 -10.21 -9.89
N GLU A 13 -14.98 -10.12 -10.21
CA GLU A 13 -15.53 -10.54 -11.51
C GLU A 13 -14.90 -9.75 -12.65
N GLN A 14 -14.82 -8.41 -12.53
CA GLN A 14 -14.14 -7.58 -13.52
C GLN A 14 -12.69 -8.03 -13.73
N LEU A 15 -11.97 -8.44 -12.68
CA LEU A 15 -10.58 -8.87 -12.77
C LEU A 15 -10.41 -10.27 -13.39
N LYS A 16 -11.46 -11.11 -13.45
CA LYS A 16 -11.36 -12.45 -14.04
C LYS A 16 -10.89 -12.44 -15.50
N GLN A 17 -11.28 -11.43 -16.28
CA GLN A 17 -10.87 -11.30 -17.69
C GLN A 17 -9.35 -11.13 -17.87
N TYR A 18 -8.64 -10.69 -16.83
CA TYR A 18 -7.18 -10.48 -16.86
C TYR A 18 -6.41 -11.63 -16.19
N ARG A 19 -7.10 -12.67 -15.69
CA ARG A 19 -6.44 -13.83 -15.08
C ARG A 19 -6.01 -14.81 -16.17
N ALA A 20 -4.72 -15.13 -16.23
CA ALA A 20 -4.20 -16.21 -17.06
C ALA A 20 -4.33 -17.56 -16.34
N LYS A 21 -4.79 -18.60 -17.04
CA LYS A 21 -4.74 -19.99 -16.58
C LYS A 21 -3.53 -20.67 -17.22
N ASN A 22 -2.55 -21.06 -16.39
CA ASN A 22 -1.29 -21.67 -16.87
C ASN A 22 -1.28 -23.21 -16.80
N ALA A 23 -2.44 -23.85 -16.56
CA ALA A 23 -2.54 -25.31 -16.48
C ALA A 23 -2.81 -25.92 -17.86
N GLY A 24 -1.97 -26.88 -18.28
CA GLY A 24 -2.20 -27.72 -19.46
C GLY A 24 -1.81 -27.14 -20.83
N GLY A 25 -1.20 -25.94 -20.89
CA GLY A 25 -0.77 -25.29 -22.12
C GLY A 25 0.68 -25.62 -22.54
N LYS A 26 0.99 -25.50 -23.84
CA LYS A 26 2.39 -25.47 -24.32
C LYS A 26 3.00 -24.10 -24.02
N MET A 27 4.28 -24.07 -23.65
CA MET A 27 5.01 -22.81 -23.45
C MET A 27 5.06 -22.02 -24.77
N THR A 28 4.74 -20.73 -24.70
CA THR A 28 4.77 -19.82 -25.86
C THR A 28 5.56 -18.55 -25.57
N THR A 29 6.01 -17.87 -26.64
CA THR A 29 6.50 -16.49 -26.56
C THR A 29 5.37 -15.51 -26.27
N ASP A 30 5.71 -14.24 -26.04
CA ASP A 30 4.78 -13.12 -25.93
C ASP A 30 3.91 -12.92 -27.19
N ALA A 31 4.43 -13.32 -28.36
CA ALA A 31 3.71 -13.33 -29.63
C ALA A 31 2.90 -14.63 -29.89
N GLY A 32 2.84 -15.57 -28.92
CA GLY A 32 2.08 -16.81 -29.04
C GLY A 32 2.77 -17.94 -29.82
N LEU A 33 4.07 -17.81 -30.16
CA LEU A 33 4.81 -18.86 -30.85
C LEU A 33 5.19 -19.98 -29.88
N LYS A 34 4.98 -21.24 -30.27
CA LYS A 34 5.35 -22.41 -29.44
C LYS A 34 6.86 -22.48 -29.25
N ILE A 35 7.29 -22.68 -28.01
CA ILE A 35 8.71 -22.85 -27.65
C ILE A 35 9.02 -24.34 -27.53
N SER A 36 10.00 -24.81 -28.30
CA SER A 36 10.47 -26.21 -28.26
C SER A 36 11.57 -26.45 -27.23
N ASN A 37 12.34 -25.41 -26.87
CA ASN A 37 13.49 -25.50 -25.97
C ASN A 37 13.61 -24.20 -25.15
N ASP A 38 13.49 -24.31 -23.83
CA ASP A 38 13.72 -23.21 -22.88
C ASP A 38 14.92 -23.47 -21.94
N ARG A 39 15.79 -24.41 -22.31
CA ARG A 39 16.98 -24.81 -21.53
C ARG A 39 18.27 -24.25 -22.10
N TRP A 40 18.36 -24.14 -23.42
CA TRP A 40 19.59 -23.79 -24.11
C TRP A 40 19.37 -22.63 -25.08
N SER A 41 20.34 -21.73 -25.17
CA SER A 41 20.36 -20.69 -26.21
C SER A 41 20.81 -21.26 -27.56
N LEU A 42 20.35 -20.65 -28.65
CA LEU A 42 20.77 -20.95 -30.01
C LEU A 42 22.23 -20.52 -30.23
N ARG A 43 23.03 -21.45 -30.76
CA ARG A 43 24.49 -21.30 -30.92
C ARG A 43 24.96 -21.81 -32.28
N ALA A 44 26.12 -21.31 -32.73
CA ALA A 44 26.84 -21.84 -33.90
C ALA A 44 27.51 -23.19 -33.56
N GLY A 45 26.72 -24.26 -33.47
CA GLY A 45 27.17 -25.58 -33.02
C GLY A 45 27.11 -25.76 -31.50
N LYS A 46 27.25 -27.00 -31.03
CA LYS A 46 26.99 -27.39 -29.62
C LYS A 46 27.84 -26.62 -28.59
N ARG A 47 29.07 -26.23 -28.95
CA ARG A 47 30.00 -25.47 -28.09
C ARG A 47 30.38 -24.11 -28.69
N GLY A 48 29.62 -23.62 -29.67
CA GLY A 48 29.91 -22.37 -30.35
C GLY A 48 29.34 -21.13 -29.65
N PRO A 49 29.63 -19.94 -30.21
CA PRO A 49 29.07 -18.68 -29.74
C PRO A 49 27.55 -18.63 -29.89
N ARG A 50 26.88 -17.81 -29.05
CA ARG A 50 25.44 -17.54 -29.16
C ARG A 50 25.15 -16.72 -30.41
N LEU A 51 24.03 -16.99 -31.06
CA LEU A 51 23.59 -16.23 -32.23
C LEU A 51 22.63 -15.10 -31.84
N LEU A 52 22.79 -13.93 -32.48
CA LEU A 52 21.90 -12.79 -32.28
C LEU A 52 20.44 -13.08 -32.72
N GLN A 53 20.28 -14.01 -33.66
CA GLN A 53 18.97 -14.45 -34.16
C GLN A 53 18.16 -15.30 -33.16
N ASP A 54 18.65 -15.53 -31.94
CA ASP A 54 17.91 -16.18 -30.86
C ASP A 54 16.83 -15.27 -30.26
N ILE A 55 15.78 -15.02 -31.03
CA ILE A 55 14.71 -14.08 -30.66
C ILE A 55 14.05 -14.43 -29.32
N HIS A 56 13.91 -15.71 -28.99
CA HIS A 56 13.29 -16.18 -27.74
C HIS A 56 14.14 -15.80 -26.53
N PHE A 57 15.44 -16.09 -26.59
CA PHE A 57 16.38 -15.71 -25.52
C PHE A 57 16.37 -14.20 -25.26
N TYR A 58 16.51 -13.38 -26.32
CA TYR A 58 16.59 -11.93 -26.17
C TYR A 58 15.28 -11.32 -25.68
N LYS A 59 14.13 -11.82 -26.13
CA LYS A 59 12.81 -11.39 -25.62
C LYS A 59 12.64 -11.72 -24.14
N LYS A 60 12.97 -12.95 -23.72
CA LYS A 60 12.92 -13.37 -22.31
C LYS A 60 13.82 -12.50 -21.43
N GLN A 61 15.05 -12.25 -21.86
CA GLN A 61 15.98 -11.38 -21.13
C GLN A 61 15.53 -9.91 -21.10
N THR A 62 14.98 -9.42 -22.22
CA THR A 62 14.48 -8.04 -22.36
C THR A 62 13.33 -7.78 -21.39
N HIS A 63 12.43 -8.75 -21.22
CA HIS A 63 11.33 -8.68 -20.25
C HIS A 63 11.87 -8.63 -18.82
N LEU A 64 12.75 -9.57 -18.44
CA LEU A 64 13.38 -9.60 -17.11
C LEU A 64 14.07 -8.26 -16.76
N ASN A 65 14.86 -7.73 -17.68
CA ASN A 65 15.60 -6.48 -17.49
C ASN A 65 14.68 -5.25 -17.31
N ARG A 66 13.38 -5.38 -17.59
CA ARG A 66 12.37 -4.30 -17.52
C ARG A 66 11.25 -4.57 -16.51
N GLU A 67 11.39 -5.60 -15.68
CA GLU A 67 10.37 -5.95 -14.69
C GLU A 67 10.20 -4.91 -13.58
N ARG A 68 11.25 -4.15 -13.27
CA ARG A 68 11.22 -3.16 -12.20
C ARG A 68 10.68 -1.85 -12.72
N ILE A 69 9.59 -1.40 -12.11
CA ILE A 69 9.11 -0.01 -12.18
C ILE A 69 9.53 0.73 -10.91
N PRO A 70 9.63 2.07 -10.94
CA PRO A 70 9.93 2.86 -9.75
C PRO A 70 8.99 2.50 -8.58
N GLU A 71 9.55 2.36 -7.39
CA GLU A 71 8.74 2.24 -6.19
C GLU A 71 8.09 3.58 -5.84
N LYS A 72 7.15 3.56 -4.89
CA LYS A 72 6.57 4.79 -4.38
C LYS A 72 7.64 5.57 -3.61
N VAL A 73 7.67 6.90 -3.77
CA VAL A 73 8.63 7.78 -3.06
C VAL A 73 8.55 7.58 -1.54
N VAL A 74 7.33 7.52 -1.03
CA VAL A 74 6.98 7.12 0.35
C VAL A 74 5.98 5.99 0.29
N HIS A 75 5.86 5.23 1.37
CA HIS A 75 4.99 4.05 1.44
C HIS A 75 5.35 2.95 0.43
N ALA A 76 6.64 2.81 0.09
CA ALA A 76 7.14 1.81 -0.86
C ALA A 76 6.87 0.38 -0.38
N ARG A 77 7.24 0.09 0.87
CA ARG A 77 6.97 -1.19 1.54
C ARG A 77 5.49 -1.31 1.92
N GLY A 78 4.79 -2.30 1.36
CA GLY A 78 3.40 -2.54 1.71
C GLY A 78 2.82 -3.80 1.08
N PHE A 79 1.57 -4.10 1.38
CA PHE A 79 0.82 -5.23 0.86
C PHE A 79 -0.66 -4.86 0.71
N GLY A 80 -1.34 -5.47 -0.26
CA GLY A 80 -2.73 -5.15 -0.55
C GLY A 80 -3.62 -6.37 -0.63
N ILE A 81 -4.85 -6.20 -0.14
CA ILE A 81 -5.87 -7.24 -0.05
C ILE A 81 -7.21 -6.72 -0.57
N HIS A 82 -8.00 -7.61 -1.16
CA HIS A 82 -9.37 -7.31 -1.56
C HIS A 82 -10.33 -7.53 -0.38
N GLY A 83 -11.42 -6.79 -0.37
CA GLY A 83 -12.48 -6.97 0.62
C GLY A 83 -13.78 -6.29 0.19
N VAL A 84 -14.71 -6.19 1.13
CA VAL A 84 -16.01 -5.55 0.94
C VAL A 84 -16.27 -4.60 2.11
N PHE A 85 -16.69 -3.37 1.79
CA PHE A 85 -17.29 -2.46 2.74
C PHE A 85 -18.81 -2.64 2.72
N LYS A 86 -19.44 -2.73 3.89
CA LYS A 86 -20.89 -2.79 4.01
C LYS A 86 -21.40 -1.61 4.83
N CYS A 87 -22.28 -0.81 4.24
CA CYS A 87 -22.93 0.27 4.96
C CYS A 87 -23.89 -0.33 6.01
N THR A 88 -23.77 0.07 7.28
CA THR A 88 -24.61 -0.46 8.37
C THR A 88 -25.78 0.45 8.72
N LYS A 89 -25.67 1.74 8.42
CA LYS A 89 -26.66 2.77 8.68
C LYS A 89 -26.61 3.81 7.58
N SER A 90 -27.78 4.26 7.12
CA SER A 90 -27.87 5.35 6.14
C SER A 90 -27.22 6.62 6.68
N MET A 91 -26.40 7.27 5.85
CA MET A 91 -25.80 8.58 6.13
C MET A 91 -26.44 9.71 5.29
N LYS A 92 -27.63 9.47 4.73
CA LYS A 92 -28.39 10.41 3.88
C LYS A 92 -28.54 11.81 4.48
N GLU A 93 -28.74 11.88 5.79
CA GLU A 93 -28.83 13.15 6.53
C GLU A 93 -27.60 14.04 6.31
N TYR A 94 -26.42 13.43 6.17
CA TYR A 94 -25.13 14.12 6.12
C TYR A 94 -24.53 14.17 4.72
N THR A 95 -24.69 13.12 3.91
CA THR A 95 -23.99 12.98 2.62
C THR A 95 -24.87 12.35 1.56
N LYS A 96 -24.69 12.80 0.32
CA LYS A 96 -25.26 12.19 -0.89
C LYS A 96 -24.39 11.12 -1.55
N ALA A 97 -23.30 10.68 -0.89
CA ALA A 97 -22.41 9.66 -1.43
C ALA A 97 -23.12 8.30 -1.56
N GLY A 98 -23.23 7.77 -2.79
CA GLY A 98 -24.00 6.55 -3.12
C GLY A 98 -23.76 5.34 -2.21
N PHE A 99 -22.49 5.04 -1.90
CA PHE A 99 -22.11 3.87 -1.08
C PHE A 99 -22.47 3.98 0.41
N LEU A 100 -23.01 5.12 0.85
CA LEU A 100 -23.43 5.38 2.23
C LEU A 100 -24.95 5.65 2.36
N GLN A 101 -25.71 5.48 1.27
CA GLN A 101 -27.11 5.89 1.23
C GLN A 101 -28.06 4.93 1.96
N GLU A 102 -27.83 3.63 1.88
CA GLU A 102 -28.71 2.63 2.49
C GLU A 102 -27.92 1.59 3.28
N PRO A 103 -28.45 1.10 4.42
CA PRO A 103 -27.92 -0.08 5.08
C PRO A 103 -27.92 -1.28 4.12
N GLY A 104 -26.87 -2.08 4.19
CA GLY A 104 -26.74 -3.29 3.40
C GLY A 104 -26.04 -3.10 2.06
N ILE A 105 -25.81 -1.86 1.58
CA ILE A 105 -25.02 -1.63 0.36
C ILE A 105 -23.61 -2.20 0.56
N GLU A 106 -23.24 -3.12 -0.32
CA GLU A 106 -21.91 -3.72 -0.37
C GLU A 106 -21.08 -3.07 -1.48
N THR A 107 -19.92 -2.56 -1.11
CA THR A 107 -18.99 -1.88 -2.01
C THR A 107 -17.67 -2.63 -2.02
N PRO A 108 -17.20 -3.14 -3.17
CA PRO A 108 -15.88 -3.74 -3.27
C PRO A 108 -14.81 -2.74 -2.84
N VAL A 109 -13.82 -3.22 -2.11
CA VAL A 109 -12.65 -2.43 -1.74
C VAL A 109 -11.35 -3.15 -2.10
N PHE A 110 -10.32 -2.36 -2.31
CA PHE A 110 -8.93 -2.82 -2.26
C PHE A 110 -8.21 -1.98 -1.22
N VAL A 111 -7.66 -2.65 -0.21
CA VAL A 111 -6.93 -2.02 0.88
C VAL A 111 -5.45 -2.28 0.66
N ARG A 112 -4.62 -1.24 0.76
CA ARG A 112 -3.17 -1.37 0.83
C ARG A 112 -2.64 -0.81 2.15
N PHE A 113 -2.02 -1.68 2.92
CA PHE A 113 -1.23 -1.31 4.09
C PHE A 113 0.23 -1.08 3.69
N SER A 114 0.93 -0.23 4.43
CA SER A 114 2.34 0.09 4.13
C SER A 114 3.07 0.68 5.31
N ASN A 115 4.40 0.60 5.32
CA ASN A 115 5.25 1.50 6.11
C ASN A 115 5.35 2.86 5.40
N PHE A 116 6.18 3.80 5.83
CA PHE A 116 6.28 5.15 5.24
C PHE A 116 7.66 5.45 4.65
N ILE A 117 8.72 5.48 5.47
CA ILE A 117 10.05 5.92 5.01
C ILE A 117 10.84 4.82 4.30
N GLY A 118 10.59 3.55 4.65
CA GLY A 118 11.38 2.43 4.16
C GLY A 118 11.14 2.12 2.68
N ASN A 119 12.22 1.76 1.97
CA ASN A 119 12.16 1.28 0.59
C ASN A 119 11.39 -0.05 0.49
N LYS A 120 11.02 -0.50 -0.73
CA LYS A 120 10.15 -1.68 -0.95
C LYS A 120 10.64 -2.97 -0.28
N GLY A 121 11.95 -3.13 -0.12
CA GLY A 121 12.60 -4.28 0.51
C GLY A 121 12.87 -4.15 2.01
N SER A 122 12.39 -3.08 2.66
CA SER A 122 12.56 -2.90 4.12
C SER A 122 11.70 -3.87 4.95
N LYS A 123 11.86 -3.84 6.28
CA LYS A 123 11.18 -4.74 7.24
C LYS A 123 9.81 -4.21 7.69
N ASP A 124 8.84 -5.11 7.88
CA ASP A 124 7.47 -4.75 8.27
C ASP A 124 7.33 -4.18 9.69
N THR A 125 8.16 -4.62 10.63
CA THR A 125 8.10 -4.27 12.06
C THR A 125 8.93 -3.03 12.42
N ALA A 126 9.38 -2.24 11.43
CA ALA A 126 10.08 -0.98 11.67
C ALA A 126 9.28 -0.02 12.56
N ILE A 127 9.97 0.85 13.30
CA ILE A 127 9.33 1.95 14.03
C ILE A 127 9.01 3.02 12.99
N ASP A 128 7.77 3.01 12.52
CA ASP A 128 7.38 3.80 11.36
C ASP A 128 5.89 4.11 11.40
N VAL A 129 5.46 5.03 10.56
CA VAL A 129 4.04 5.22 10.25
C VAL A 129 3.54 4.04 9.44
N ARG A 130 2.35 3.54 9.77
CA ARG A 130 1.60 2.68 8.85
C ARG A 130 0.58 3.47 8.05
N GLY A 131 0.65 3.33 6.73
CA GLY A 131 -0.41 3.74 5.81
C GLY A 131 -1.50 2.67 5.73
N PHE A 132 -2.73 3.12 5.59
CA PHE A 132 -3.96 2.34 5.47
C PHE A 132 -4.79 2.98 4.35
N ALA A 133 -4.51 2.62 3.10
CA ALA A 133 -5.19 3.18 1.94
C ALA A 133 -6.32 2.26 1.46
N THR A 134 -7.57 2.72 1.55
CA THR A 134 -8.75 1.97 1.10
C THR A 134 -9.33 2.62 -0.15
N LYS A 135 -9.31 1.89 -1.27
CA LYS A 135 -10.01 2.25 -2.50
C LYS A 135 -11.40 1.61 -2.50
N PHE A 136 -12.44 2.43 -2.61
CA PHE A 136 -13.84 2.02 -2.75
C PHE A 136 -14.24 2.09 -4.22
N TYR A 137 -14.71 0.97 -4.76
CA TYR A 137 -15.24 0.90 -6.12
C TYR A 137 -16.76 1.17 -6.07
N THR A 138 -17.14 2.44 -5.92
CA THR A 138 -18.55 2.84 -5.74
C THR A 138 -19.31 2.92 -7.07
N GLN A 139 -20.64 2.97 -7.00
CA GLN A 139 -21.54 3.13 -8.16
C GLN A 139 -21.37 4.49 -8.87
N GLU A 140 -20.74 5.45 -8.21
CA GLU A 140 -20.64 6.86 -8.64
C GLU A 140 -19.19 7.28 -8.90
N GLY A 141 -18.26 6.33 -8.91
CA GLY A 141 -16.84 6.56 -9.11
C GLY A 141 -15.98 5.94 -8.02
N ASN A 142 -14.67 5.90 -8.24
CA ASN A 142 -13.76 5.39 -7.23
C ASN A 142 -13.51 6.46 -6.17
N TYR A 143 -13.66 6.10 -4.90
CA TYR A 143 -13.30 6.95 -3.78
C TYR A 143 -12.09 6.35 -3.05
N ASP A 144 -11.08 7.18 -2.80
CA ASP A 144 -9.87 6.76 -2.08
C ASP A 144 -9.83 7.39 -0.69
N ASN A 145 -9.89 6.55 0.34
CA ASN A 145 -9.69 6.92 1.72
C ASN A 145 -8.25 6.60 2.12
N LEU A 146 -7.38 7.61 2.12
CA LEU A 146 -5.98 7.47 2.48
C LEU A 146 -5.81 7.77 3.97
N ALA A 147 -5.64 6.72 4.77
CA ALA A 147 -5.47 6.83 6.22
C ALA A 147 -4.05 6.48 6.66
N LEU A 148 -3.70 6.92 7.86
CA LEU A 148 -2.53 6.49 8.63
C LEU A 148 -3.00 5.91 9.96
N GLN A 149 -2.14 5.15 10.64
CA GLN A 149 -2.48 4.61 11.96
C GLN A 149 -2.56 5.65 13.09
N PHE A 150 -2.12 6.90 12.83
CA PHE A 150 -2.12 8.01 13.78
C PHE A 150 -3.22 9.03 13.43
N PRO A 151 -3.88 9.66 14.42
CA PRO A 151 -4.94 10.64 14.18
C PRO A 151 -4.42 12.03 13.78
N VAL A 152 -3.10 12.22 13.69
CA VAL A 152 -2.42 13.47 13.36
C VAL A 152 -1.30 13.23 12.36
N PHE A 153 -0.90 14.30 11.66
CA PHE A 153 0.26 14.27 10.78
C PHE A 153 1.41 15.09 11.35
N VAL A 154 2.60 14.89 10.79
CA VAL A 154 3.84 15.51 11.27
C VAL A 154 3.98 17.00 10.91
N LEU A 155 3.22 17.46 9.93
CA LEU A 155 3.29 18.82 9.39
C LEU A 155 1.91 19.45 9.32
N THR A 156 1.88 20.77 9.45
CA THR A 156 0.67 21.58 9.24
C THR A 156 0.49 21.97 7.77
N ASP A 157 1.59 22.23 7.07
CA ASP A 157 1.60 22.65 5.66
C ASP A 157 2.34 21.64 4.78
N ALA A 158 1.79 21.39 3.58
CA ALA A 158 2.35 20.45 2.62
C ALA A 158 3.70 20.89 2.03
N MET A 159 4.02 22.18 2.05
CA MET A 159 5.29 22.72 1.55
C MET A 159 6.50 22.04 2.22
N LYS A 160 6.40 21.75 3.52
CA LYS A 160 7.47 21.15 4.32
C LYS A 160 7.60 19.63 4.16
N PHE A 161 6.73 19.01 3.35
CA PHE A 161 6.71 17.55 3.20
C PHE A 161 7.98 17.01 2.58
N ALA A 162 8.54 17.71 1.59
CA ALA A 162 9.80 17.32 0.98
C ALA A 162 10.95 17.36 1.99
N ASP A 163 11.02 18.42 2.80
CA ASP A 163 12.07 18.59 3.81
C ASP A 163 11.99 17.49 4.87
N PHE A 164 10.79 17.23 5.41
CA PHE A 164 10.60 16.15 6.38
C PHE A 164 10.94 14.77 5.81
N VAL A 165 10.50 14.47 4.58
CA VAL A 165 10.79 13.17 3.94
C VAL A 165 12.29 13.02 3.70
N HIS A 166 12.99 14.05 3.23
CA HIS A 166 14.45 14.00 3.08
C HIS A 166 15.17 13.85 4.42
N ALA A 167 14.68 14.51 5.48
CA ALA A 167 15.24 14.39 6.82
C ALA A 167 15.02 12.99 7.43
N ALA A 168 13.86 12.37 7.18
CA ALA A 168 13.48 11.08 7.77
C ALA A 168 13.94 9.86 6.96
N LYS A 169 14.28 10.03 5.68
CA LYS A 169 14.88 8.98 4.84
C LYS A 169 16.39 8.85 5.08
N GLN A 170 16.97 7.83 4.47
CA GLN A 170 18.41 7.59 4.51
C GLN A 170 19.21 8.82 4.10
N ASN A 171 20.38 8.98 4.71
CA ASN A 171 21.31 10.05 4.36
C ASN A 171 21.68 9.94 2.86
N PRO A 172 21.59 11.03 2.07
CA PRO A 172 21.82 10.99 0.63
C PRO A 172 23.27 10.68 0.23
N VAL A 173 24.24 10.84 1.14
CA VAL A 173 25.66 10.56 0.90
C VAL A 173 25.97 9.08 1.14
N THR A 174 25.41 8.49 2.20
CA THR A 174 25.77 7.15 2.67
C THR A 174 24.68 6.10 2.49
N ASP A 175 23.46 6.50 2.13
CA ASP A 175 22.25 5.68 2.02
C ASP A 175 21.96 4.83 3.29
N VAL A 176 22.32 5.38 4.47
CA VAL A 176 21.99 4.79 5.78
C VAL A 176 21.32 5.81 6.71
N PRO A 177 20.48 5.36 7.67
CA PRO A 177 20.00 4.00 7.88
C PRO A 177 18.66 3.70 7.19
N GLN A 178 18.42 2.45 6.79
CA GLN A 178 17.15 2.03 6.18
C GLN A 178 16.03 1.87 7.23
N ALA A 179 14.86 2.43 6.93
CA ALA A 179 13.61 2.23 7.68
C ALA A 179 13.69 2.53 9.19
N THR A 180 14.35 3.62 9.56
CA THR A 180 14.36 4.14 10.94
C THR A 180 14.63 5.64 10.93
N ILE A 181 14.04 6.37 11.86
CA ILE A 181 14.37 7.78 12.13
C ILE A 181 15.44 7.95 13.21
N ALA A 182 16.06 6.85 13.67
CA ALA A 182 17.11 6.87 14.68
C ALA A 182 18.46 7.31 14.08
N HIS A 183 18.51 8.54 13.55
CA HIS A 183 19.69 9.17 12.99
C HIS A 183 19.58 10.70 13.04
N ASP A 184 20.72 11.37 12.88
CA ASP A 184 20.91 12.80 13.11
C ASP A 184 19.96 13.68 12.29
N ASN A 185 19.91 13.50 10.96
CA ASN A 185 19.07 14.33 10.08
C ASN A 185 17.59 14.37 10.51
N ALA A 186 17.04 13.22 10.92
CA ALA A 186 15.64 13.15 11.33
C ALA A 186 15.42 13.89 12.65
N TRP A 187 16.28 13.67 13.63
CA TRP A 187 16.17 14.32 14.95
C TRP A 187 16.53 15.80 14.92
N ASP A 188 17.43 16.23 14.04
CA ASP A 188 17.71 17.64 13.79
C ASP A 188 16.48 18.36 13.24
N TYR A 189 15.80 17.78 12.24
CA TYR A 189 14.54 18.33 11.75
C TYR A 189 13.47 18.38 12.85
N ILE A 190 13.30 17.30 13.62
CA ILE A 190 12.32 17.23 14.71
C ILE A 190 12.59 18.29 15.78
N ALA A 191 13.84 18.44 16.22
CA ALA A 191 14.24 19.39 17.25
C ALA A 191 14.00 20.85 16.82
N ASN A 192 14.19 21.17 15.54
CA ASN A 192 13.99 22.50 14.99
C ASN A 192 12.56 22.79 14.51
N ASN A 193 11.65 21.81 14.57
CA ASN A 193 10.27 21.95 14.10
C ASN A 193 9.27 21.47 15.15
N GLN A 194 8.86 22.37 16.04
CA GLN A 194 7.98 22.06 17.18
C GLN A 194 6.62 21.45 16.79
N GLU A 195 6.10 21.76 15.60
CA GLU A 195 4.84 21.17 15.08
C GLU A 195 4.88 19.63 15.00
N THR A 196 6.08 19.04 14.90
CA THR A 196 6.27 17.59 14.82
C THR A 196 6.01 16.88 16.15
N ALA A 197 6.03 17.61 17.28
CA ALA A 197 6.06 17.03 18.61
C ALA A 197 4.91 16.04 18.87
N HIS A 198 3.68 16.41 18.52
CA HIS A 198 2.52 15.53 18.75
C HIS A 198 2.65 14.22 17.94
N PHE A 199 3.03 14.31 16.68
CA PHE A 199 3.22 13.13 15.83
C PHE A 199 4.33 12.21 16.35
N ILE A 200 5.45 12.78 16.80
CA ILE A 200 6.58 11.99 17.33
C ILE A 200 6.19 11.24 18.61
N MET A 201 5.33 11.80 19.46
CA MET A 201 4.80 11.06 20.62
C MET A 201 4.02 9.80 20.20
N TRP A 202 3.24 9.87 19.12
CA TRP A 202 2.57 8.68 18.57
C TRP A 202 3.56 7.66 18.01
N LEU A 203 4.54 8.12 17.23
CA LEU A 203 5.53 7.27 16.59
C LEU A 203 6.43 6.53 17.60
N MET A 204 6.85 7.21 18.67
CA MET A 204 7.70 6.61 19.71
C MET A 204 6.93 5.66 20.64
N SER A 205 5.61 5.85 20.79
CA SER A 205 4.75 4.93 21.53
C SER A 205 4.62 3.54 20.88
N GLY A 206 3.90 2.62 21.52
CA GLY A 206 3.55 1.32 20.91
C GLY A 206 2.85 1.45 19.55
N ARG A 207 2.15 2.58 19.30
CA ARG A 207 1.45 2.81 18.03
C ARG A 207 2.39 2.83 16.82
N GLY A 208 3.68 3.16 16.97
CA GLY A 208 4.66 3.08 15.87
C GLY A 208 5.07 1.65 15.47
N ARG A 209 4.66 0.64 16.25
CA ARG A 209 5.03 -0.76 16.11
C ARG A 209 3.80 -1.66 16.32
N PRO A 210 2.77 -1.58 15.44
CA PRO A 210 1.59 -2.41 15.60
C PRO A 210 1.94 -3.90 15.55
N ARG A 211 1.17 -4.73 16.27
CA ARG A 211 1.32 -6.20 16.29
C ARG A 211 0.95 -6.86 14.96
N SER A 212 0.02 -6.23 14.25
CA SER A 212 -0.53 -6.65 12.97
C SER A 212 -1.25 -5.44 12.36
N TRP A 213 -1.31 -5.37 11.03
CA TRP A 213 -2.17 -4.39 10.35
C TRP A 213 -3.67 -4.60 10.66
N ARG A 214 -4.07 -5.78 11.12
CA ARG A 214 -5.44 -6.09 11.57
C ARG A 214 -5.75 -5.55 12.97
N MET A 215 -4.74 -5.09 13.70
CA MET A 215 -4.80 -4.67 15.10
C MET A 215 -4.32 -3.22 15.30
N MET A 216 -4.51 -2.37 14.29
CA MET A 216 -4.24 -0.93 14.36
C MET A 216 -5.47 -0.14 13.93
N GLU A 217 -5.60 1.07 14.46
CA GLU A 217 -6.61 2.01 13.98
C GLU A 217 -6.16 2.64 12.66
N GLY A 218 -7.08 3.32 11.99
CA GLY A 218 -6.79 4.11 10.79
C GLY A 218 -7.52 5.43 10.81
N TYR A 219 -6.83 6.50 10.42
CA TYR A 219 -7.31 7.87 10.41
C TYR A 219 -6.85 8.56 9.12
N PRO A 220 -7.77 9.08 8.29
CA PRO A 220 -7.42 10.02 7.21
C PRO A 220 -6.94 11.38 7.67
N ILE A 221 -6.95 11.61 8.98
CA ILE A 221 -6.44 12.80 9.71
C ILE A 221 -7.27 14.06 9.49
N ASN A 222 -7.42 14.47 8.24
CA ASN A 222 -8.04 15.73 7.87
C ASN A 222 -9.53 15.77 8.24
N ALA A 223 -10.03 16.97 8.52
CA ALA A 223 -11.46 17.24 8.55
C ALA A 223 -11.97 17.37 7.11
N PHE A 224 -12.87 16.48 6.72
CA PHE A 224 -13.56 16.52 5.42
C PHE A 224 -14.94 17.16 5.58
N ARG A 225 -15.60 17.38 4.45
CA ARG A 225 -17.00 17.79 4.42
C ARG A 225 -17.85 16.70 3.80
N PHE A 226 -18.92 16.37 4.49
CA PHE A 226 -20.09 15.72 3.91
C PHE A 226 -21.09 16.79 3.48
N VAL A 227 -21.73 16.56 2.33
CA VAL A 227 -22.75 17.44 1.77
C VAL A 227 -23.95 16.59 1.40
N ASN A 228 -25.10 16.88 1.99
CA ASN A 228 -26.35 16.15 1.74
C ASN A 228 -27.07 16.67 0.49
N ASP A 229 -28.24 16.11 0.18
CA ASP A 229 -29.04 16.48 -1.01
C ASP A 229 -29.58 17.93 -0.98
N GLU A 230 -29.73 18.51 0.21
CA GLU A 230 -30.13 19.91 0.41
C GLU A 230 -28.94 20.89 0.32
N GLY A 231 -27.72 20.38 0.13
CA GLY A 231 -26.50 21.18 0.09
C GLY A 231 -25.95 21.56 1.48
N LYS A 232 -26.49 21.01 2.57
CA LYS A 232 -25.99 21.25 3.93
C LYS A 232 -24.64 20.58 4.13
N SER A 233 -23.65 21.37 4.56
CA SER A 233 -22.29 20.89 4.84
C SER A 233 -22.13 20.46 6.30
N THR A 234 -21.55 19.29 6.53
CA THR A 234 -21.19 18.76 7.85
C THR A 234 -19.70 18.37 7.88
N PHE A 235 -18.94 18.85 8.87
CA PHE A 235 -17.55 18.42 9.04
C PHE A 235 -17.48 16.99 9.58
N VAL A 236 -16.58 16.18 9.02
CA VAL A 236 -16.40 14.79 9.40
C VAL A 236 -14.91 14.41 9.49
N ARG A 237 -14.57 13.57 10.45
CA ARG A 237 -13.31 12.80 10.47
C ARG A 237 -13.65 11.32 10.49
N PHE A 238 -12.97 10.56 9.63
CA PHE A 238 -13.17 9.12 9.54
C PHE A 238 -12.25 8.40 10.52
N VAL A 239 -12.71 7.26 11.03
CA VAL A 239 -11.92 6.37 11.88
C VAL A 239 -12.19 4.92 11.48
N TRP A 240 -11.12 4.18 11.23
CA TRP A 240 -11.13 2.73 11.13
C TRP A 240 -10.84 2.15 12.51
N LYS A 241 -11.81 1.42 13.07
CA LYS A 241 -11.67 0.70 14.34
C LYS A 241 -11.47 -0.78 14.05
N PRO A 242 -10.33 -1.39 14.44
CA PRO A 242 -10.09 -2.81 14.22
C PRO A 242 -10.99 -3.65 15.13
N LEU A 243 -11.64 -4.67 14.56
CA LEU A 243 -12.45 -5.62 15.34
C LEU A 243 -11.60 -6.43 16.34
N LEU A 244 -10.33 -6.65 16.02
CA LEU A 244 -9.38 -7.40 16.83
C LEU A 244 -8.71 -6.57 17.94
N GLY A 245 -9.17 -5.34 18.17
CA GLY A 245 -8.55 -4.44 19.15
C GLY A 245 -7.25 -3.82 18.65
N VAL A 246 -6.62 -3.03 19.52
CA VAL A 246 -5.39 -2.29 19.22
C VAL A 246 -4.24 -2.88 20.02
N HIS A 247 -3.29 -3.51 19.32
CA HIS A 247 -2.16 -4.23 19.92
C HIS A 247 -0.85 -3.81 19.27
N SER A 248 0.22 -3.80 20.05
CA SER A 248 1.54 -3.34 19.63
C SER A 248 2.61 -4.32 20.08
N LEU A 249 3.73 -4.33 19.36
CA LEU A 249 4.94 -5.06 19.73
C LEU A 249 5.77 -4.22 20.72
N ASP A 250 6.49 -4.91 21.58
CA ASP A 250 7.59 -4.30 22.32
C ASP A 250 8.74 -3.96 21.36
N LEU A 251 9.60 -3.02 21.76
CA LEU A 251 10.67 -2.52 20.90
C LEU A 251 11.69 -3.62 20.55
N GLU A 252 12.09 -4.42 21.53
CA GLU A 252 13.03 -5.53 21.34
C GLU A 252 12.42 -6.61 20.44
N GLU A 253 11.18 -7.00 20.72
CA GLU A 253 10.43 -7.96 19.92
C GLU A 253 10.33 -7.53 18.46
N ALA A 254 9.93 -6.27 18.20
CA ALA A 254 9.84 -5.73 16.84
C ALA A 254 11.17 -5.78 16.09
N ASN A 255 12.29 -5.56 16.78
CA ASN A 255 13.62 -5.63 16.18
C ASN A 255 14.05 -7.06 15.87
N ILE A 256 13.83 -8.01 16.80
CA ILE A 256 14.14 -9.43 16.61
C ILE A 256 13.30 -10.00 15.46
N ILE A 257 11.97 -9.83 15.51
CA ILE A 257 11.06 -10.30 14.45
C ILE A 257 11.47 -9.72 13.11
N GLY A 258 11.76 -8.41 13.04
CA GLY A 258 12.11 -7.78 11.78
C GLY A 258 13.46 -8.22 11.18
N GLY A 259 14.33 -8.85 11.97
CA GLY A 259 15.54 -9.50 11.49
C GLY A 259 15.32 -10.93 11.02
N VAL A 260 14.42 -11.67 11.68
CA VAL A 260 14.11 -13.08 11.38
C VAL A 260 13.09 -13.21 10.24
N ASP A 261 12.01 -12.44 10.30
CA ASP A 261 10.94 -12.36 9.31
C ASP A 261 10.65 -10.88 8.95
N PRO A 262 11.37 -10.30 7.98
CA PRO A 262 11.09 -8.95 7.50
C PRO A 262 9.72 -8.80 6.81
N ASP A 263 9.05 -9.91 6.49
CA ASP A 263 7.73 -9.99 5.86
C ASP A 263 6.59 -10.31 6.84
N TYR A 264 6.83 -10.21 8.15
CA TYR A 264 5.92 -10.60 9.22
C TYR A 264 4.47 -10.10 9.08
N HIS A 265 4.25 -8.80 8.86
CA HIS A 265 2.88 -8.26 8.73
C HIS A 265 2.24 -8.67 7.42
N ARG A 266 3.03 -8.87 6.36
CA ARG A 266 2.54 -9.40 5.09
C ARG A 266 2.10 -10.86 5.25
N ASN A 267 2.91 -11.69 5.89
CA ASN A 267 2.61 -13.11 6.16
C ASN A 267 1.35 -13.25 7.03
N ASP A 268 1.12 -12.36 8.00
CA ASP A 268 -0.10 -12.35 8.83
C ASP A 268 -1.39 -12.07 8.05
N LEU A 269 -1.31 -11.50 6.83
CA LEU A 269 -2.48 -11.23 5.97
C LEU A 269 -2.72 -12.27 4.88
N ILE A 270 -1.75 -13.14 4.59
CA ILE A 270 -1.83 -14.17 3.54
C ILE A 270 -2.45 -15.44 4.13
#